data_AF-D5X792-F1
#
_entry.id   AF-D5X792-F1
#
_cell.length_a   1.000
_cell.length_b   1.000
_cell.length_c   1.000
_cell.angle_alpha   90.00
_cell.angle_beta   90.00
_cell.angle_gamma   90.00
#
_symmetry.space_group_name_H-M   'P 1'
#
loop_
_entity.id
_entity.type
_entity.pdbx_description
1 polymer ?
#
loop_
_entity_poly.entity_id
_entity_poly.type
_entity_poly.pdbx_seq_one_letter_code
_entity_poly.pdbx_strand_id
1 'polypeptide(L)'
;MRLIKIIERLLVRVTLMGLVVLVAVQTVTTGSFSSMLDFSVPSRQIADNQMVIGQNIGEKSVVIFSLVDYTSLAQAAIYVNGKKRADFAEKYAAIAVYPGDLVELDASFYNKPVFIQVMQNDRKVIKLKEGTIIRLRHERKALPLSNVD
;
A
#
# COMPACT_ATOMS: atom_id res chain seq x y z
N MET A 1 6.86 41.74 36.03
CA MET A 1 7.40 40.36 36.10
C MET A 1 6.38 39.25 36.49
N ARG A 2 5.06 39.51 36.50
CA ARG A 2 4.05 38.43 36.70
C ARG A 2 3.48 37.87 35.39
N LEU A 3 3.40 38.70 34.34
CA LEU A 3 2.92 38.33 33.01
C LEU A 3 3.75 37.22 32.33
N ILE A 4 5.08 37.28 32.44
CA ILE A 4 5.98 36.28 31.83
C ILE A 4 5.71 34.87 32.41
N LYS A 5 5.51 34.76 33.73
CA LYS A 5 5.21 33.47 34.37
C LYS A 5 3.85 32.89 33.95
N ILE A 6 2.89 33.75 33.63
CA ILE A 6 1.57 33.34 33.14
C ILE A 6 1.69 32.85 31.69
N ILE A 7 2.39 33.61 30.85
CA ILE A 7 2.61 33.26 29.45
C ILE A 7 3.40 31.96 29.33
N GLU A 8 4.47 31.78 30.10
CA GLU A 8 5.27 30.55 30.12
C GLU A 8 4.42 29.32 30.47
N ARG A 9 3.63 29.42 31.55
CA ARG A 9 2.78 28.32 31.99
C ARG A 9 1.64 28.04 31.00
N LEU A 10 1.13 29.06 30.32
CA LEU A 10 0.15 28.91 29.25
C LEU A 10 0.76 28.21 28.02
N LEU A 11 1.95 28.65 27.60
CA LEU A 11 2.65 28.12 26.43
C LEU A 11 2.92 26.63 26.59
N VAL A 12 3.49 26.23 27.72
CA VAL A 12 3.79 24.82 28.02
C VAL A 12 2.52 23.96 28.01
N ARG A 13 1.42 24.47 28.57
CA ARG A 13 0.15 23.73 28.65
C ARG A 13 -0.50 23.54 27.28
N VAL A 14 -0.45 24.56 26.43
CA VAL A 14 -0.97 24.50 25.04
C VAL A 14 -0.14 23.54 24.21
N THR A 15 1.20 23.59 24.29
CA THR A 15 2.07 22.68 23.53
C THR A 15 1.86 21.22 23.95
N LEU A 16 1.75 20.95 25.26
CA LEU A 16 1.44 19.61 25.76
C LEU A 16 0.07 19.12 25.31
N MET A 17 -0.97 19.97 25.38
CA MET A 17 -2.31 19.61 24.87
C MET A 17 -2.28 19.33 23.37
N GLY A 18 -1.59 20.15 22.57
CA GLY A 18 -1.46 19.96 21.13
C GLY A 18 -0.79 18.64 20.78
N LEU A 19 0.27 18.27 21.52
CA LEU A 19 0.94 16.98 21.32
C LEU A 19 0.01 15.79 21.61
N VAL A 20 -0.74 15.84 22.72
CA VAL A 20 -1.70 14.79 23.10
C VAL A 20 -2.82 14.66 22.05
N VAL A 21 -3.36 15.79 21.57
CA VAL A 21 -4.40 15.79 20.53
C VAL A 21 -3.86 15.21 19.22
N LEU A 22 -2.64 15.55 18.81
CA LEU A 22 -2.02 14.98 17.61
C LEU A 22 -1.87 13.46 17.72
N VAL A 23 -1.39 12.96 18.86
CA VAL A 23 -1.27 11.52 19.10
C VAL A 23 -2.64 10.85 19.09
N ALA A 24 -3.66 11.45 19.70
CA ALA A 24 -5.03 10.92 19.68
C ALA A 24 -5.58 10.81 18.25
N VAL A 25 -5.41 11.85 17.43
CA VAL A 25 -5.83 11.83 16.01
C VAL A 25 -5.12 10.72 15.24
N GLN A 26 -3.81 10.55 15.47
CA GLN A 26 -3.03 9.48 14.84
C GLN A 26 -3.52 8.09 15.27
N THR A 27 -3.87 7.88 16.55
CA THR A 27 -4.40 6.59 17.01
C THR A 27 -5.75 6.23 16.39
N VAL A 28 -6.63 7.21 16.21
CA VAL A 28 -7.94 7.01 15.59
C VAL A 28 -7.81 6.71 14.09
N THR A 29 -6.92 7.41 13.39
CA THR A 29 -6.70 7.20 11.95
C THR A 29 -5.86 5.97 11.62
N THR A 30 -4.91 5.60 12.48
CA THR A 30 -4.05 4.42 12.27
C THR A 30 -4.76 3.11 12.65
N GLY A 31 -5.78 3.18 13.51
CA GLY A 31 -6.61 2.02 13.90
C GLY A 31 -7.50 1.46 12.79
N SER A 32 -7.62 2.11 11.63
CA SER A 32 -8.42 1.63 10.50
C SER A 32 -7.70 0.62 9.60
N PHE A 33 -6.43 0.29 9.87
CA PHE A 33 -5.68 -0.68 9.06
C PHE A 33 -6.21 -2.12 9.18
N SER A 34 -6.90 -2.45 10.26
CA SER A 34 -7.51 -3.78 10.47
C SER A 34 -8.83 -3.98 9.74
N SER A 35 -9.55 -2.91 9.38
CA SER A 35 -10.85 -2.98 8.69
C SER A 35 -10.75 -2.98 7.17
N MET A 36 -9.55 -2.78 6.61
CA MET A 36 -9.31 -2.89 5.16
C MET A 36 -9.02 -4.34 4.71
N LEU A 37 -9.01 -5.30 5.64
CA LEU A 37 -8.93 -6.74 5.35
C LEU A 37 -10.29 -7.34 4.95
N ASP A 38 -11.39 -6.59 5.11
CA ASP A 38 -12.74 -6.95 4.62
C ASP A 38 -13.00 -6.42 3.20
N PHE A 39 -11.99 -6.46 2.32
CA PHE A 39 -12.21 -6.24 0.89
C PHE A 39 -12.97 -7.43 0.31
N SER A 40 -14.29 -7.41 0.52
CA SER A 40 -15.29 -8.12 -0.26
C SER A 40 -15.07 -7.70 -1.71
N VAL A 41 -14.37 -8.54 -2.48
CA VAL A 41 -14.24 -8.38 -3.93
C VAL A 41 -15.67 -8.25 -4.47
N PRO A 42 -16.08 -7.08 -5.01
CA PRO A 42 -17.39 -6.97 -5.58
C PRO A 42 -17.41 -7.90 -6.80
N SER A 43 -18.10 -9.02 -6.67
CA SER A 43 -18.43 -9.97 -7.74
C SER A 43 -19.42 -9.33 -8.71
N ARG A 44 -19.06 -8.22 -9.33
CA ARG A 44 -19.85 -7.51 -10.34
C ARG A 44 -18.97 -7.08 -11.49
N GLN A 45 -18.76 -8.03 -12.39
CA GLN A 45 -18.97 -7.93 -13.84
C GLN A 45 -18.14 -9.04 -14.51
N ILE A 46 -18.64 -10.28 -14.41
CA ILE A 46 -18.36 -11.30 -15.41
C ILE A 46 -19.28 -10.94 -16.58
N ALA A 47 -18.86 -9.97 -17.38
CA ALA A 47 -19.39 -9.75 -18.72
C ALA A 47 -18.32 -10.24 -19.69
N ASP A 48 -18.45 -11.53 -19.99
CA ASP A 48 -18.30 -12.13 -21.32
C ASP A 48 -17.29 -11.45 -22.27
N ASN A 49 -16.01 -11.80 -22.12
CA ASN A 49 -15.16 -12.23 -23.24
C ASN A 49 -13.72 -12.50 -22.79
N GLN A 50 -13.14 -13.52 -23.43
CA GLN A 50 -11.75 -13.97 -23.39
C GLN A 50 -11.40 -15.00 -22.30
N MET A 51 -11.50 -16.26 -22.74
CA MET A 51 -10.63 -17.35 -22.31
C MET A 51 -9.17 -16.89 -22.24
N VAL A 52 -8.58 -16.90 -21.04
CA VAL A 52 -7.15 -17.16 -20.87
C VAL A 52 -7.01 -18.19 -19.76
N ILE A 53 -6.42 -19.31 -20.18
CA ILE A 53 -6.02 -20.52 -19.47
C ILE A 53 -5.40 -20.23 -18.10
N GLY A 54 -5.79 -21.02 -17.09
CA GLY A 54 -5.06 -21.12 -15.82
C GLY A 54 -5.86 -20.65 -14.61
N GLN A 55 -6.96 -21.33 -14.27
CA GLN A 55 -7.56 -21.21 -12.94
C GLN A 55 -6.60 -21.89 -11.94
N ASN A 56 -5.65 -21.14 -11.40
CA ASN A 56 -4.80 -21.60 -10.30
C ASN A 56 -5.70 -21.86 -9.09
N ILE A 57 -5.90 -23.14 -8.78
CA ILE A 57 -6.71 -23.66 -7.67
C ILE A 57 -5.92 -23.52 -6.35
N GLY A 58 -5.38 -22.32 -6.11
CA GLY A 58 -4.55 -22.01 -4.95
C GLY A 58 -5.28 -21.13 -3.96
N GLU A 59 -4.88 -21.22 -2.70
CA GLU A 59 -5.34 -20.33 -1.63
C GLU A 59 -5.01 -18.87 -1.98
N LYS A 60 -6.05 -18.03 -1.99
CA LYS A 60 -5.94 -16.60 -2.31
C LYS A 60 -5.13 -15.89 -1.22
N SER A 61 -4.04 -15.24 -1.61
CA SER A 61 -3.18 -14.48 -0.69
C SER A 61 -3.33 -12.99 -0.92
N VAL A 62 -3.22 -12.18 0.14
CA VAL A 62 -3.26 -10.71 0.04
C VAL A 62 -1.86 -10.15 0.22
N VAL A 63 -1.47 -9.24 -0.68
CA VAL A 63 -0.19 -8.53 -0.59
C VAL A 63 -0.46 -7.04 -0.51
N ILE A 64 0.19 -6.40 0.45
CA ILE A 64 0.06 -4.97 0.71
C ILE A 64 1.36 -4.27 0.34
N PHE A 65 1.25 -3.26 -0.53
CA PHE A 65 2.35 -2.40 -0.95
C PHE A 65 2.15 -0.99 -0.39
N SER A 66 3.25 -0.33 -0.03
CA SER A 66 3.28 1.08 0.34
C SER A 66 4.17 1.86 -0.62
N LEU A 67 3.71 3.03 -1.06
CA LEU A 67 4.48 3.99 -1.83
C LEU A 67 5.17 4.97 -0.88
N VAL A 68 6.50 4.98 -0.94
CA VAL A 68 7.39 5.74 -0.05
C VAL A 68 8.09 6.86 -0.84
N ASP A 69 8.29 8.00 -0.18
CA ASP A 69 9.06 9.16 -0.66
C ASP A 69 8.66 9.69 -2.04
N TYR A 70 7.35 9.76 -2.30
CA TYR A 70 6.83 10.33 -3.53
C TYR A 70 6.60 11.85 -3.40
N THR A 71 7.06 12.64 -4.37
CA THR A 71 7.00 14.12 -4.34
C THR A 71 5.82 14.71 -5.13
N SER A 72 4.99 13.87 -5.74
CA SER A 72 3.88 14.24 -6.62
C SER A 72 2.58 13.56 -6.18
N LEU A 73 1.52 13.56 -6.99
CA LEU A 73 0.31 12.80 -6.66
C LEU A 73 0.62 11.28 -6.70
N ALA A 74 0.00 10.51 -5.80
CA ALA A 74 0.21 9.08 -5.67
C ALA A 74 -0.49 8.29 -6.81
N GLN A 75 0.16 8.24 -7.98
CA GLN A 75 -0.38 7.69 -9.24
C GLN A 75 0.29 6.38 -9.70
N ALA A 76 0.99 5.67 -8.81
CA ALA A 76 1.48 4.34 -9.16
C ALA A 76 0.29 3.38 -9.32
N ALA A 77 0.46 2.34 -10.12
CA ALA A 77 -0.55 1.31 -10.33
C ALA A 77 0.04 -0.08 -10.18
N ILE A 78 -0.80 -1.02 -9.76
CA ILE A 78 -0.45 -2.44 -9.68
C ILE A 78 -1.28 -3.21 -10.68
N TYR A 79 -0.60 -4.03 -11.46
CA TYR A 79 -1.18 -4.93 -12.44
C TYR A 79 -0.99 -6.38 -11.99
N VAL A 80 -2.01 -7.19 -12.21
CA VAL A 80 -1.95 -8.66 -12.03
C VAL A 80 -2.36 -9.30 -13.34
N ASN A 81 -1.47 -10.11 -13.91
CA ASN A 81 -1.63 -10.73 -15.24
C ASN A 81 -2.02 -9.69 -16.31
N GLY A 82 -1.32 -8.55 -16.32
CA GLY A 82 -1.54 -7.48 -17.30
C GLY A 82 -2.76 -6.57 -17.05
N LYS A 83 -3.64 -6.88 -16.09
CA LYS A 83 -4.83 -6.07 -15.77
C LYS A 83 -4.59 -5.19 -14.54
N LYS A 84 -4.91 -3.89 -14.62
CA LYS A 84 -4.83 -2.98 -13.47
C LYS A 84 -5.77 -3.48 -12.37
N ARG A 85 -5.24 -3.73 -11.18
CA ARG A 85 -6.01 -4.22 -10.01
C ARG A 85 -6.10 -3.21 -8.89
N ALA A 86 -5.09 -2.37 -8.73
CA ALA A 86 -5.07 -1.33 -7.72
C ALA A 86 -4.26 -0.11 -8.18
N ASP A 87 -4.47 1.02 -7.53
CA ASP A 87 -3.58 2.18 -7.56
C ASP A 87 -3.27 2.65 -6.14
N PHE A 88 -2.24 3.49 -6.03
CA PHE A 88 -1.73 3.97 -4.74
C PHE A 88 -2.40 5.28 -4.32
N ALA A 89 -3.70 5.47 -4.59
CA ALA A 89 -4.40 6.73 -4.31
C ALA A 89 -4.21 7.22 -2.85
N GLU A 90 -4.15 6.28 -1.90
CA GLU A 90 -3.94 6.55 -0.47
C GLU A 90 -2.56 6.11 0.04
N LYS A 91 -1.52 6.12 -0.80
CA LYS A 91 -0.15 5.64 -0.50
C LYS A 91 -0.02 4.13 -0.30
N TYR A 92 -1.10 3.42 -0.08
CA TYR A 92 -1.12 1.97 0.07
C TYR A 92 -1.98 1.34 -1.03
N ALA A 93 -1.61 0.12 -1.41
CA ALA A 93 -2.38 -0.67 -2.34
C ALA A 93 -2.35 -2.13 -1.89
N ALA A 94 -3.53 -2.69 -1.66
CA ALA A 94 -3.72 -4.11 -1.34
C ALA A 94 -4.23 -4.83 -2.59
N ILE A 95 -3.58 -5.94 -2.95
CA ILE A 95 -4.03 -6.79 -4.05
C ILE A 95 -4.13 -8.23 -3.59
N ALA A 96 -5.16 -8.91 -4.08
CA ALA A 96 -5.25 -10.35 -3.97
C ALA A 96 -4.59 -11.03 -5.16
N VAL A 97 -3.74 -12.01 -4.87
CA VAL A 97 -2.94 -12.74 -5.85
C VAL A 97 -3.04 -14.23 -5.60
N TYR A 98 -3.04 -15.00 -6.68
CA TYR A 98 -2.93 -16.45 -6.64
C TYR A 98 -1.47 -16.88 -6.86
N PRO A 99 -1.06 -18.04 -6.34
CA PRO A 99 0.21 -18.65 -6.73
C PRO A 99 0.35 -18.69 -8.27
N GLY A 100 1.47 -18.20 -8.80
CA GLY A 100 1.73 -18.15 -10.24
C GLY A 100 1.23 -16.88 -10.97
N ASP A 101 0.50 -15.97 -10.31
CA ASP A 101 0.07 -14.70 -10.92
C ASP A 101 1.23 -13.74 -11.15
N LEU A 102 1.37 -13.18 -12.35
CA LEU A 102 2.35 -12.13 -12.63
C LEU A 102 1.92 -10.80 -12.02
N VAL A 103 2.64 -10.33 -11.00
CA VAL A 103 2.44 -9.01 -10.39
C VAL A 103 3.42 -8.01 -10.98
N GLU A 104 2.90 -6.88 -11.47
CA GLU A 104 3.71 -5.80 -12.04
C GLU A 104 3.39 -4.48 -11.36
N LEU A 105 4.43 -3.73 -11.03
CA LEU A 105 4.33 -2.39 -10.49
C LEU A 105 4.61 -1.39 -11.61
N ASP A 106 3.69 -0.47 -11.84
CA ASP A 106 3.83 0.59 -12.83
C ASP A 106 4.06 1.93 -12.15
N ALA A 107 5.24 2.48 -12.37
CA ALA A 107 5.65 3.81 -11.93
C ALA A 107 5.94 4.75 -13.12
N SER A 108 5.42 4.44 -14.31
CA SER A 108 5.64 5.23 -15.54
C SER A 108 5.12 6.66 -15.42
N PHE A 109 4.20 6.95 -14.50
CA PHE A 109 3.72 8.31 -14.26
C PHE A 109 4.78 9.22 -13.57
N TYR A 110 5.80 8.62 -12.93
CA TYR A 110 6.79 9.40 -12.17
C TYR A 110 8.04 9.68 -13.01
N ASN A 111 8.43 10.95 -13.05
CA ASN A 111 9.70 11.39 -13.64
C ASN A 111 10.89 11.24 -12.69
N LYS A 112 10.62 11.08 -11.38
CA LYS A 112 11.62 10.83 -10.35
C LYS A 112 11.50 9.38 -9.86
N PRO A 113 12.59 8.78 -9.37
CA PRO A 113 12.51 7.45 -8.76
C PRO A 113 11.55 7.46 -7.59
N VAL A 114 10.71 6.43 -7.50
CA VAL A 114 9.83 6.16 -6.35
C VAL A 114 10.20 4.84 -5.70
N PHE A 115 9.86 4.70 -4.43
CA PHE A 115 10.15 3.52 -3.64
C PHE A 115 8.84 2.84 -3.28
N ILE A 116 8.72 1.55 -3.57
CA ILE A 116 7.57 0.74 -3.19
C ILE A 116 8.04 -0.31 -2.19
N GLN A 117 7.46 -0.29 -0.99
CA GLN A 117 7.77 -1.23 0.07
C GLN A 117 6.71 -2.31 0.15
N VAL A 118 7.13 -3.57 0.26
CA VAL A 118 6.25 -4.69 0.59
C VAL A 118 5.96 -4.63 2.09
N MET A 119 4.73 -4.33 2.47
CA MET A 119 4.33 -4.21 3.88
C MET A 119 3.95 -5.55 4.46
N GLN A 120 3.14 -6.30 3.72
CA GLN A 120 2.67 -7.61 4.13
C GLN A 120 2.66 -8.53 2.91
N ASN A 121 3.16 -9.75 3.10
CA ASN A 121 3.15 -10.76 2.06
C ASN A 121 3.01 -12.14 2.70
N ASP A 122 1.91 -12.82 2.39
CA ASP A 122 1.82 -14.25 2.62
C ASP A 122 2.83 -14.96 1.73
N ARG A 123 3.89 -15.50 2.34
CA ARG A 123 5.11 -16.08 1.73
C ARG A 123 4.88 -17.15 0.65
N LYS A 124 3.63 -17.48 0.34
CA LYS A 124 3.21 -18.50 -0.63
C LYS A 124 3.20 -17.99 -2.08
N VAL A 125 3.07 -16.68 -2.33
CA VAL A 125 2.81 -16.16 -3.70
C VAL A 125 3.96 -15.35 -4.29
N ILE A 126 4.53 -14.42 -3.52
CA ILE A 126 5.61 -13.55 -4.00
C ILE A 126 6.89 -13.85 -3.23
N LYS A 127 8.04 -13.95 -3.93
CA LYS A 127 9.34 -14.27 -3.31
C LYS A 127 9.92 -13.11 -2.47
N LEU A 128 9.25 -11.97 -2.43
CA LEU A 128 9.70 -10.77 -1.73
C LEU A 128 9.36 -10.86 -0.24
N LYS A 129 10.34 -10.60 0.62
CA LYS A 129 10.11 -10.53 2.06
C LYS A 129 9.39 -9.23 2.42
N GLU A 130 8.62 -9.27 3.49
CA GLU A 130 8.12 -8.05 4.13
C GLU A 130 9.29 -7.11 4.45
N GLY A 131 9.06 -5.82 4.26
CA GLY A 131 10.08 -4.78 4.37
C GLY A 131 10.95 -4.60 3.13
N THR A 132 10.82 -5.43 2.08
CA THR A 132 11.60 -5.24 0.85
C THR A 132 11.20 -3.94 0.17
N ILE A 133 12.20 -3.10 -0.16
CA ILE A 133 12.00 -1.84 -0.86
C ILE A 133 12.43 -1.99 -2.32
N ILE A 134 11.54 -1.64 -3.23
CA ILE A 134 11.73 -1.70 -4.67
C ILE A 134 11.80 -0.28 -5.19
N ARG A 135 12.95 0.09 -5.74
CA ARG A 135 13.12 1.36 -6.44
C ARG A 135 12.68 1.19 -7.89
N LEU A 136 11.76 2.06 -8.34
CA LEU A 136 11.31 2.13 -9.72
C LEU A 136 11.57 3.52 -10.28
N ARG A 137 11.92 3.60 -11.57
CA ARG A 137 12.08 4.88 -12.26
C ARG A 137 11.41 4.83 -13.63
N HIS A 138 10.27 5.51 -13.74
CA HIS A 138 9.57 5.71 -15.02
C HIS A 138 9.41 4.39 -15.82
N GLU A 139 9.09 3.32 -15.11
CA GLU A 139 9.11 1.96 -15.66
C GLU A 139 8.00 1.12 -15.05
N ARG A 140 7.67 0.05 -15.77
CA ARG A 140 6.85 -1.05 -15.28
C ARG A 140 7.75 -2.25 -15.00
N LYS A 141 7.68 -2.78 -13.78
CA LYS A 141 8.55 -3.87 -13.32
C LYS A 141 7.74 -5.04 -12.81
N ALA A 142 7.99 -6.21 -13.38
CA ALA A 142 7.47 -7.48 -12.89
C ALA A 142 8.19 -7.92 -11.61
N LEU A 143 7.42 -8.43 -10.65
CA LEU A 143 7.95 -8.98 -9.40
C LEU A 143 8.25 -10.47 -9.55
N PRO A 144 9.37 -10.95 -8.98
CA PRO A 144 9.69 -12.37 -9.01
C PRO A 144 8.71 -13.16 -8.13
N LEU A 145 8.03 -14.13 -8.74
CA LEU A 145 7.11 -15.02 -8.03
C LEU A 145 7.86 -16.09 -7.25
N SER A 146 7.21 -16.59 -6.21
CA SER A 146 7.69 -17.81 -5.56
C SER A 146 7.35 -18.98 -6.48
N ASN A 147 8.36 -19.66 -7.02
CA ASN A 147 8.12 -20.96 -7.62
C ASN A 147 7.65 -21.89 -6.50
N VAL A 148 6.46 -22.45 -6.66
CA VAL A 148 5.99 -23.55 -5.84
C VAL A 148 6.69 -24.78 -6.40
N ASP A 149 7.76 -25.22 -5.72
CA ASP A 149 8.30 -26.57 -5.87
C ASP A 149 7.42 -27.56 -5.09
#